data_AF-A0A085N1T2-F1
#
_entry.id   AF-A0A085N1T2-F1
#
_cell.length_a   1.000
_cell.length_b   1.000
_cell.length_c   1.000
_cell.angle_alpha   90.00
_cell.angle_beta   90.00
_cell.angle_gamma   90.00
#
_symmetry.space_group_name_H-M   'P 1'
#
loop_
_entity.id
_entity.type
_entity.pdbx_description
1 polymer ?
#
loop_
_entity_poly.entity_id
_entity_poly.type
_entity_poly.pdbx_seq_one_letter_code
_entity_poly.pdbx_strand_id
1 'polypeptide(L)'
;MEPPSRPVVMPQTYDGEGSWQNWRTAFEQCSVLNRWTEQDKLQWLAVSLTGDAAWAFGQLTAEQRESYDSCIAGLTTLLVPPNVEQLNVTLFRTRRKAKEEDWFAFARELSKLAAKTYPAFAPGALSGGIGP
;
A
#
# COMPACT_ATOMS: atom_id res chain seq x y z
N MET A 1 32.12 21.27 -13.07
CA MET A 1 30.76 20.82 -13.42
C MET A 1 30.10 20.39 -12.14
N GLU A 2 29.14 21.18 -11.64
CA GLU A 2 28.25 20.69 -10.57
C GLU A 2 27.43 19.52 -11.14
N PRO A 3 27.23 18.43 -10.38
CA PRO A 3 26.36 17.35 -10.81
C PRO A 3 24.95 17.92 -11.03
N PRO A 4 24.21 17.44 -12.06
CA PRO A 4 22.86 17.92 -12.31
C PRO A 4 21.98 17.72 -11.07
N SER A 5 21.27 18.77 -10.67
CA SER A 5 20.32 18.76 -9.57
C SER A 5 19.30 17.65 -9.82
N ARG A 6 19.22 16.66 -8.93
CA ARG A 6 18.21 15.60 -9.06
C ARG A 6 16.83 16.23 -8.94
N PRO A 7 15.87 15.88 -9.81
CA PRO A 7 14.50 16.35 -9.67
C PRO A 7 13.92 15.84 -8.35
N VAL A 8 13.23 16.73 -7.63
CA VAL A 8 12.47 16.37 -6.41
C VAL A 8 11.26 15.56 -6.85
N VAL A 9 11.10 14.36 -6.29
CA VAL A 9 9.98 13.46 -6.60
C VAL A 9 8.86 13.74 -5.62
N MET A 10 7.74 14.28 -6.09
CA MET A 10 6.60 14.57 -5.22
C MET A 10 5.84 13.27 -4.89
N PRO A 11 5.50 13.02 -3.62
CA PRO A 11 4.66 11.89 -3.27
C PRO A 11 3.27 12.05 -3.87
N GLN A 12 2.61 10.93 -4.16
CA GLN A 12 1.21 10.95 -4.57
C GLN A 12 0.32 11.25 -3.37
N THR A 13 -0.79 11.94 -3.59
CA THR A 13 -1.83 12.09 -2.57
C THR A 13 -2.58 10.78 -2.35
N TYR A 14 -3.10 10.56 -1.14
CA TYR A 14 -3.97 9.45 -0.79
C TYR A 14 -5.22 9.98 -0.12
N ASP A 15 -6.38 9.65 -0.66
CA ASP A 15 -7.69 10.07 -0.17
C ASP A 15 -8.37 9.05 0.75
N GLY A 16 -7.84 7.82 0.82
CA GLY A 16 -8.46 6.70 1.51
C GLY A 16 -8.83 5.56 0.55
N GLU A 17 -8.87 5.82 -0.75
CA GLU A 17 -9.24 4.84 -1.77
C GLU A 17 -8.04 4.08 -2.34
N GLY A 18 -8.29 2.83 -2.75
CA GLY A 18 -7.27 1.95 -3.30
C GLY A 18 -6.48 1.19 -2.23
N SER A 19 -5.24 0.84 -2.54
CA SER A 19 -4.42 0.01 -1.64
C SER A 19 -3.48 0.87 -0.81
N TRP A 20 -3.80 0.99 0.48
CA TRP A 20 -2.95 1.64 1.48
C TRP A 20 -1.49 1.13 1.43
N GLN A 21 -1.27 -0.19 1.38
CA GLN A 21 0.08 -0.74 1.29
C GLN A 21 0.82 -0.30 0.03
N ASN A 22 0.18 -0.34 -1.14
CA ASN A 22 0.83 0.07 -2.40
C ASN A 22 1.19 1.55 -2.39
N TRP A 23 0.27 2.40 -1.94
CA TRP A 23 0.54 3.83 -1.81
C TRP A 23 1.69 4.10 -0.84
N ARG A 24 1.70 3.45 0.33
CA ARG A 24 2.77 3.57 1.32
C ARG A 24 4.13 3.14 0.73
N THR A 25 4.19 2.04 -0.03
CA THR A 25 5.43 1.62 -0.69
C THR A 25 5.94 2.69 -1.67
N ALA A 26 5.06 3.31 -2.45
CA ALA A 26 5.46 4.39 -3.35
C ALA A 26 5.92 5.64 -2.58
N PHE A 27 5.25 5.99 -1.48
CA PHE A 27 5.64 7.08 -0.59
C PHE A 27 7.04 6.87 0.00
N GLU A 28 7.35 5.65 0.47
CA GLU A 28 8.69 5.30 0.97
C GLU A 28 9.77 5.38 -0.11
N GLN A 29 9.45 4.98 -1.34
CA GLN A 29 10.39 5.14 -2.45
C GLN A 29 10.68 6.62 -2.74
N CYS A 30 9.66 7.48 -2.66
CA CYS A 30 9.85 8.93 -2.78
C CYS A 30 10.74 9.48 -1.66
N SER A 31 10.53 9.02 -0.43
CA SER A 31 11.34 9.43 0.73
C SER A 31 12.82 9.10 0.55
N VAL A 32 13.12 7.89 0.04
CA VAL A 32 14.50 7.45 -0.25
C VAL A 32 15.14 8.27 -1.36
N LEU A 33 14.39 8.53 -2.46
CA LEU A 33 14.89 9.30 -3.59
C LEU A 33 15.20 10.76 -3.21
N ASN A 34 14.35 11.34 -2.38
CA ASN A 34 14.51 12.72 -1.89
C ASN A 34 15.40 12.83 -0.65
N ARG A 35 15.84 11.71 -0.06
CA ARG A 35 16.65 11.65 1.17
C ARG A 35 15.98 12.35 2.36
N TRP A 36 14.68 12.14 2.50
CA TRP A 36 13.91 12.69 3.62
C TRP A 36 14.40 12.14 4.96
N THR A 37 14.48 13.03 5.94
CA THR A 37 14.58 12.65 7.35
C THR A 37 13.24 12.07 7.85
N GLU A 38 13.24 11.45 9.02
CA GLU A 38 11.99 10.98 9.63
C GLU A 38 10.99 12.12 9.89
N GLN A 39 11.49 13.31 10.22
CA GLN A 39 10.65 14.49 10.38
C GLN A 39 10.07 14.97 9.03
N ASP A 40 10.88 14.95 7.97
CA ASP A 40 10.39 15.28 6.62
C ASP A 40 9.31 14.29 6.18
N LYS A 41 9.51 12.99 6.42
CA LYS A 41 8.49 11.96 6.12
C LYS A 41 7.19 12.24 6.83
N LEU A 42 7.23 12.59 8.11
CA LEU A 42 6.04 12.89 8.89
C LEU A 42 5.29 14.10 8.35
N GLN A 43 6.01 15.16 7.98
CA GLN A 43 5.41 16.35 7.36
C GLN A 43 4.82 16.03 5.98
N TRP A 44 5.57 15.32 5.14
CA TRP A 44 5.12 14.88 3.82
C TRP A 44 3.93 13.93 3.91
N LEU A 45 3.87 13.06 4.92
CA LEU A 45 2.75 12.19 5.19
C LEU A 45 1.50 13.04 5.44
N ALA A 46 1.58 14.00 6.36
CA ALA A 46 0.43 14.85 6.71
C ALA A 46 -0.14 15.62 5.51
N VAL A 47 0.72 16.14 4.61
CA VAL A 47 0.26 16.90 3.42
C VAL A 47 -0.18 16.02 2.26
N SER A 48 0.27 14.76 2.23
CA SER A 48 -0.12 13.82 1.16
C SER A 48 -1.46 13.14 1.46
N LEU A 49 -1.95 13.19 2.70
CA LEU A 49 -3.25 12.65 3.07
C LEU A 49 -4.35 13.67 2.78
N THR A 50 -5.41 13.20 2.13
CA THR A 50 -6.58 13.98 1.72
C THR A 50 -7.85 13.19 2.05
N GLY A 51 -9.04 13.78 1.90
CA GLY A 51 -10.30 13.05 2.07
C GLY A 51 -10.43 12.30 3.41
N ASP A 52 -10.86 11.04 3.33
CA ASP A 52 -11.02 10.15 4.48
C ASP A 52 -9.68 9.85 5.17
N ALA A 53 -8.59 9.81 4.41
CA ALA A 53 -7.25 9.61 4.97
C ALA A 53 -6.78 10.81 5.81
N ALA A 54 -7.09 12.04 5.40
CA ALA A 54 -6.85 13.23 6.21
C ALA A 54 -7.71 13.22 7.49
N TRP A 55 -8.97 12.79 7.37
CA TRP A 55 -9.84 12.62 8.55
C TRP A 55 -9.26 11.60 9.54
N ALA A 56 -8.80 10.44 9.04
CA ALA A 56 -8.16 9.39 9.86
C ALA A 56 -6.88 9.88 10.55
N PHE A 57 -6.04 10.65 9.83
CA PHE A 57 -4.88 11.31 10.44
C PHE A 57 -5.32 12.24 11.58
N GLY A 58 -6.42 12.96 11.39
CA GLY A 58 -7.10 13.81 12.38
C GLY A 58 -7.54 13.09 13.66
N GLN A 59 -7.77 11.76 13.60
CA GLN A 59 -8.16 10.96 14.77
C GLN A 59 -6.98 10.44 15.60
N LEU A 60 -5.75 10.53 15.09
CA LEU A 60 -4.57 10.09 15.83
C LEU A 60 -4.32 10.95 17.08
N THR A 61 -3.84 10.31 18.16
CA THR A 61 -3.41 11.02 19.37
C THR A 61 -2.12 11.80 19.14
N ALA A 62 -1.76 12.68 20.08
CA ALA A 62 -0.51 13.42 20.01
C ALA A 62 0.70 12.47 19.95
N GLU A 63 0.71 11.43 20.79
CA GLU A 63 1.76 10.43 20.87
C GLU A 63 1.89 9.64 19.55
N GLN A 64 0.76 9.33 18.92
CA GLN A 64 0.77 8.68 17.60
C GLN A 64 1.34 9.57 16.50
N ARG A 65 1.26 10.90 16.66
CA ARG A 65 1.82 11.89 15.72
C ARG A 65 3.26 12.30 16.00
N GLU A 66 3.90 11.76 17.04
CA GLU A 66 5.30 12.12 17.37
C GLU A 66 6.33 11.47 16.43
N SER A 67 5.99 10.32 15.85
CA SER A 67 6.88 9.61 14.94
C SER A 67 6.15 9.11 13.71
N TYR A 68 6.90 8.97 12.62
CA TYR A 68 6.38 8.42 11.38
C TYR A 68 5.86 6.98 11.58
N ASP A 69 6.61 6.12 12.29
CA ASP A 69 6.20 4.75 12.56
C ASP A 69 4.89 4.65 13.36
N SER A 70 4.76 5.46 14.41
CA SER A 70 3.54 5.52 15.22
C SER A 70 2.34 6.00 14.41
N CYS A 71 2.55 6.99 13.53
CA CYS A 71 1.52 7.48 12.61
C CYS A 71 1.05 6.38 11.67
N ILE A 72 1.99 5.68 11.02
CA ILE A 72 1.68 4.63 10.07
C ILE A 72 0.92 3.48 10.76
N ALA A 73 1.30 3.11 11.98
CA ALA A 73 0.59 2.07 12.74
C ALA A 73 -0.87 2.48 13.05
N GLY A 74 -1.07 3.72 13.52
CA GLY A 74 -2.41 4.26 13.79
C GLY A 74 -3.26 4.37 12.53
N LEU A 75 -2.71 4.95 11.46
CA LEU A 75 -3.38 5.07 10.16
C LEU A 75 -3.73 3.71 9.57
N THR A 76 -2.83 2.74 9.66
CA THR A 76 -3.11 1.37 9.16
C THR A 76 -4.31 0.78 9.89
N THR A 77 -4.43 1.00 11.20
CA THR A 77 -5.58 0.50 11.98
C THR A 77 -6.90 1.16 11.56
N LEU A 78 -6.86 2.46 11.21
CA LEU A 78 -8.05 3.23 10.83
C LEU A 78 -8.46 3.04 9.36
N LEU A 79 -7.48 2.90 8.47
CA LEU A 79 -7.69 2.85 7.01
C LEU A 79 -7.79 1.42 6.46
N VAL A 80 -7.25 0.43 7.19
CA VAL A 80 -7.32 -0.97 6.78
C VAL A 80 -8.35 -1.69 7.65
N PRO A 81 -9.48 -2.13 7.08
CA PRO A 81 -10.51 -2.85 7.84
C PRO A 81 -9.93 -4.10 8.51
N PRO A 82 -10.28 -4.44 9.76
CA PRO A 82 -9.72 -5.62 10.44
C PRO A 82 -10.04 -6.95 9.74
N ASN A 83 -11.06 -6.99 8.88
CA ASN A 83 -11.50 -8.19 8.17
C ASN A 83 -11.08 -8.24 6.70
N VAL A 84 -10.07 -7.47 6.25
CA VAL A 84 -9.65 -7.54 4.83
C VAL A 84 -9.29 -8.97 4.42
N GLU A 85 -8.72 -9.78 5.32
CA GLU A 85 -8.40 -11.17 5.03
C GLU A 85 -9.63 -12.01 4.71
N GLN A 86 -10.67 -11.95 5.55
CA GLN A 86 -11.93 -12.67 5.32
C GLN A 86 -12.66 -12.15 4.07
N LEU A 87 -12.60 -10.84 3.83
CA LEU A 87 -13.13 -10.22 2.62
C LEU A 87 -12.36 -10.71 1.39
N ASN A 88 -11.03 -10.76 1.43
CA ASN A 88 -10.18 -11.25 0.34
C ASN A 88 -10.48 -12.73 0.03
N VAL A 89 -10.61 -13.59 1.06
CA VAL A 89 -11.03 -14.99 0.91
C VAL A 89 -12.38 -15.05 0.18
N THR A 90 -13.34 -14.23 0.62
CA THR A 90 -14.68 -14.21 0.05
C THR A 90 -14.66 -13.76 -1.40
N LEU A 91 -14.00 -12.63 -1.70
CA LEU A 91 -13.83 -12.09 -3.05
C LEU A 91 -13.14 -13.11 -3.96
N PHE A 92 -12.08 -13.77 -3.50
CA PHE A 92 -11.39 -14.81 -4.27
C PHE A 92 -12.33 -15.98 -4.60
N ARG A 93 -13.08 -16.49 -3.62
CA ARG A 93 -14.00 -17.63 -3.80
C ARG A 93 -15.19 -17.31 -4.71
N THR A 94 -15.72 -16.10 -4.62
CA THR A 94 -16.89 -15.65 -5.38
C THR A 94 -16.53 -15.11 -6.75
N ARG A 95 -15.25 -14.83 -7.02
CA ARG A 95 -14.80 -14.31 -8.31
C ARG A 95 -15.14 -15.28 -9.44
N ARG A 96 -15.94 -14.81 -10.38
CA ARG A 96 -16.27 -15.46 -11.65
C ARG A 96 -15.97 -14.50 -12.79
N LYS A 97 -15.49 -15.02 -13.92
CA LYS A 97 -15.22 -14.21 -15.12
C LYS A 97 -16.53 -13.58 -15.61
N ALA A 98 -16.53 -12.27 -15.84
CA ALA A 98 -17.69 -11.62 -16.44
C ALA A 98 -17.81 -12.01 -17.93
N LYS A 99 -19.02 -11.91 -18.50
CA LYS A 99 -19.28 -12.30 -19.90
C LYS A 99 -18.37 -11.57 -20.89
N GLU A 100 -18.11 -10.29 -20.65
CA GLU A 100 -17.34 -9.39 -21.52
C GLU A 100 -15.87 -9.24 -21.10
N GLU A 101 -15.46 -9.83 -19.99
CA GLU A 101 -14.09 -9.71 -19.50
C GLU A 101 -13.10 -10.55 -20.32
N ASP A 102 -11.91 -10.03 -20.55
CA ASP A 102 -10.81 -10.79 -21.16
C ASP A 102 -10.23 -11.85 -20.20
N TRP A 103 -9.81 -13.00 -20.73
CA TRP A 103 -9.27 -14.10 -19.92
C TRP A 103 -7.97 -13.76 -19.19
N PHE A 104 -7.08 -12.98 -19.80
CA PHE A 104 -5.84 -12.57 -19.15
C PHE A 104 -6.11 -11.52 -18.08
N ALA A 105 -7.04 -10.59 -18.32
CA ALA A 105 -7.50 -9.65 -17.31
C ALA A 105 -8.10 -10.39 -16.10
N PHE A 106 -8.96 -11.38 -16.34
CA PHE A 106 -9.52 -12.24 -15.31
C PHE A 106 -8.45 -12.97 -14.50
N ALA A 107 -7.52 -13.65 -15.18
CA ALA A 107 -6.45 -14.41 -14.53
C ALA A 107 -5.57 -13.51 -13.67
N ARG A 108 -5.20 -12.32 -14.17
CA ARG A 108 -4.40 -11.34 -13.42
C ARG A 108 -5.10 -10.88 -12.15
N GLU A 109 -6.38 -10.53 -12.22
CA GLU A 109 -7.14 -10.12 -11.03
C GLU A 109 -7.35 -11.29 -10.05
N LEU A 110 -7.59 -12.49 -10.56
CA LEU A 110 -7.68 -13.69 -9.73
C LEU A 110 -6.36 -14.00 -9.01
N SER A 111 -5.22 -13.84 -9.69
CA SER A 111 -3.88 -13.98 -9.09
C SER A 111 -3.60 -12.93 -8.02
N LYS A 112 -4.01 -11.67 -8.24
CA LYS A 112 -3.90 -10.62 -7.21
C LYS A 112 -4.72 -10.96 -5.97
N LEU A 113 -5.95 -11.45 -6.16
CA LEU A 113 -6.79 -11.91 -5.04
C LEU A 113 -6.14 -13.11 -4.33
N ALA A 114 -5.63 -14.10 -5.07
CA ALA A 114 -4.94 -15.24 -4.49
C ALA A 114 -3.74 -14.83 -3.63
N ALA A 115 -2.90 -13.90 -4.10
CA ALA A 115 -1.75 -13.40 -3.35
C ALA A 115 -2.16 -12.67 -2.06
N LYS A 116 -3.31 -11.96 -2.07
CA LYS A 116 -3.88 -11.31 -0.89
C LYS A 116 -4.52 -12.30 0.10
N THR A 117 -5.03 -13.43 -0.40
CA THR A 117 -5.68 -14.47 0.41
C THR A 117 -4.68 -15.48 0.99
N TYR A 118 -3.63 -15.79 0.24
CA TYR A 118 -2.62 -16.78 0.58
C TYR A 118 -1.20 -16.20 0.39
N PRO A 119 -0.75 -15.31 1.30
CA PRO A 119 0.55 -14.66 1.18
C PRO A 119 1.72 -15.66 1.15
N ALA A 120 1.55 -16.81 1.82
CA ALA A 120 2.52 -17.90 1.85
C ALA A 120 2.69 -18.65 0.51
N PHE A 121 1.77 -18.46 -0.43
CA PHE A 121 1.77 -19.12 -1.75
C PHE A 121 2.01 -18.13 -2.91
N ALA A 122 2.49 -16.91 -2.63
CA ALA A 122 2.78 -15.92 -3.66
C ALA A 122 3.78 -16.48 -4.71
N PRO A 123 3.60 -16.20 -6.03
CA PRO A 123 4.44 -16.77 -7.08
C PRO A 123 5.88 -16.28 -6.92
N GLY A 124 6.76 -17.19 -6.50
CA GLY A 124 8.15 -16.93 -6.11
C GLY A 124 8.65 -17.92 -5.05
N ALA A 125 7.74 -18.44 -4.22
CA ALA A 125 8.06 -19.48 -3.24
C ALA A 125 8.23 -20.90 -3.85
N LEU A 126 7.84 -21.11 -5.11
CA LEU A 126 7.87 -22.43 -5.77
C LEU A 126 9.16 -22.69 -6.57
N SER A 127 10.20 -21.87 -6.43
CA SER A 127 11.49 -22.12 -7.11
C SER A 127 12.42 -23.08 -6.36
N GLY A 128 12.01 -23.58 -5.19
CA GLY A 128 12.80 -24.48 -4.36
C GLY A 128 12.21 -25.88 -4.31
N GLY A 129 12.51 -26.71 -5.30
CA GLY A 129 12.36 -28.16 -5.17
C GLY A 129 11.41 -28.78 -6.18
N ILE A 130 11.86 -28.91 -7.43
CA ILE A 130 11.75 -30.18 -8.13
C ILE A 130 13.08 -30.47 -8.81
N GLY A 131 13.78 -31.47 -8.29
CA GLY A 131 14.49 -32.44 -9.10
C GLY A 131 15.92 -32.76 -8.63
N PRO A 132 16.44 -33.96 -8.96
CA PRO A 132 15.75 -35.20 -9.31
C PRO A 132 15.47 -36.12 -8.11
#